data_AF-A0A0D6LGS4-F1
#
_entry.id   AF-A0A0D6LGS4-F1
#
_cell.length_a   1.000
_cell.length_b   1.000
_cell.length_c   1.000
_cell.angle_alpha   90.00
_cell.angle_beta   90.00
_cell.angle_gamma   90.00
#
_symmetry.space_group_name_H-M   'P 1'
#
loop_
_entity.id
_entity.type
_entity.pdbx_description
1 polymer ?
#
loop_
_entity_poly.entity_id
_entity_poly.type
_entity_poly.pdbx_seq_one_letter_code
_entity_poly.pdbx_strand_id
1 'polypeptide(L)'
;MLSDPRFALRLFMGANVPYVYRLQGPHKWDGAEEAIRTVPYRVKKPLKARECRMRRHKRRGLIDEYFRYVSMKWIAGWSIVIFMAALMAFCSGTGGMSIFAYCSYVAIFFAMFSFMLLWFDLQYDMTTIL
;
A
#
# COMPACT_ATOMS: atom_id res chain seq x y z
N MET A 1 -7.55 -9.53 -10.31
CA MET A 1 -7.35 -9.49 -8.84
C MET A 1 -5.97 -8.96 -8.47
N LEU A 2 -4.89 -9.36 -9.14
CA LEU A 2 -3.53 -8.83 -8.88
C LEU A 2 -3.33 -7.35 -9.29
N SER A 3 -4.23 -6.81 -10.11
CA SER A 3 -4.14 -5.45 -10.67
C SER A 3 -4.33 -4.34 -9.62
N ASP A 4 -5.13 -4.57 -8.57
CA ASP A 4 -5.29 -3.61 -7.48
C ASP A 4 -5.18 -4.29 -6.11
N PRO A 5 -4.01 -4.18 -5.44
CA PRO A 5 -3.79 -4.79 -4.13
C PRO A 5 -4.69 -4.18 -3.04
N ARG A 6 -5.12 -2.91 -3.19
CA ARG A 6 -6.04 -2.26 -2.24
C ARG A 6 -7.42 -2.89 -2.32
N PHE A 7 -7.89 -3.16 -3.53
CA PHE A 7 -9.17 -3.81 -3.75
C PHE A 7 -9.15 -5.27 -3.31
N ALA A 8 -8.06 -5.99 -3.61
CA ALA A 8 -7.89 -7.36 -3.14
C ALA A 8 -7.95 -7.44 -1.60
N LEU A 9 -7.24 -6.57 -0.89
CA LEU A 9 -7.30 -6.52 0.57
C LEU A 9 -8.73 -6.24 1.07
N ARG A 10 -9.47 -5.36 0.41
CA ARG A 10 -10.87 -5.06 0.75
C ARG A 10 -11.78 -6.29 0.55
N LEU A 11 -11.51 -7.16 -0.42
CA LEU A 11 -12.25 -8.42 -0.59
C LEU A 11 -11.90 -9.45 0.49
N PHE A 12 -10.62 -9.56 0.86
CA PHE A 12 -10.15 -10.54 1.83
C PHE A 12 -10.45 -10.17 3.29
N MET A 13 -10.21 -8.92 3.66
CA MET A 13 -10.31 -8.42 5.05
C MET A 13 -11.54 -7.55 5.29
N GLY A 14 -12.32 -7.25 4.23
CA GLY A 14 -13.50 -6.41 4.34
C GLY A 14 -14.79 -7.17 4.57
N ALA A 15 -15.88 -6.42 4.68
CA ALA A 15 -17.21 -6.99 4.80
C ALA A 15 -17.58 -7.74 3.51
N ASN A 16 -18.06 -8.97 3.65
CA ASN A 16 -18.57 -9.74 2.52
C ASN A 16 -19.92 -9.16 2.06
N VAL A 17 -19.88 -8.36 0.99
CA VAL A 17 -21.07 -7.74 0.38
C VAL A 17 -21.51 -8.53 -0.85
N PRO A 18 -22.83 -8.61 -1.14
CA PRO A 18 -23.34 -9.44 -2.24
C PRO A 18 -22.81 -9.03 -3.62
N TYR A 19 -22.32 -7.80 -3.76
CA TYR A 19 -21.68 -7.30 -4.97
C TYR A 19 -20.42 -8.10 -5.37
N VAL A 20 -19.75 -8.75 -4.41
CA VAL A 20 -18.55 -9.57 -4.67
C VAL A 20 -18.83 -10.69 -5.67
N TYR A 21 -20.01 -11.32 -5.57
CA TYR A 21 -20.40 -12.41 -6.45
C TYR A 21 -20.71 -11.97 -7.89
N ARG A 22 -20.85 -10.66 -8.15
CA ARG A 22 -21.09 -10.10 -9.49
C ARG A 22 -19.84 -9.49 -10.13
N LEU A 23 -18.66 -9.67 -9.51
CA LEU A 23 -17.40 -9.20 -10.07
C LEU A 23 -16.94 -10.04 -11.27
N GLN A 24 -17.22 -11.33 -11.26
CA GLN A 24 -16.78 -12.29 -12.28
C GLN A 24 -17.88 -13.32 -12.54
N GLY A 25 -17.81 -14.01 -13.68
CA GLY A 25 -18.77 -15.03 -14.08
C GLY A 25 -19.88 -14.51 -15.01
N PRO A 26 -20.89 -15.35 -15.30
CA PRO A 26 -22.02 -14.97 -16.13
C PRO A 26 -22.86 -13.90 -15.41
N HIS A 27 -23.33 -12.88 -16.14
CA HIS A 27 -24.03 -11.71 -15.59
C HIS A 27 -23.19 -10.86 -14.62
N LYS A 28 -21.91 -10.64 -14.95
CA LYS A 28 -21.09 -9.64 -14.26
C LYS A 28 -21.78 -8.27 -14.25
N TRP A 29 -21.62 -7.53 -13.16
CA TRP A 29 -22.08 -6.15 -13.09
C TRP A 29 -20.85 -5.24 -13.09
N ASP A 30 -20.70 -4.44 -14.14
CA ASP A 30 -19.50 -3.58 -14.30
C ASP A 30 -19.36 -2.56 -13.15
N GLY A 31 -20.48 -2.16 -12.51
CA GLY A 31 -20.48 -1.29 -11.33
C GLY A 31 -20.21 -1.99 -10.00
N ALA A 32 -19.99 -3.32 -9.98
CA ALA A 32 -19.80 -4.07 -8.73
C ALA A 32 -18.56 -3.62 -7.96
N GLU A 33 -17.46 -3.36 -8.67
CA GLU A 33 -16.21 -2.89 -8.05
C GLU A 33 -16.40 -1.54 -7.36
N GLU A 34 -17.02 -0.57 -8.04
CA GLU A 34 -17.33 0.75 -7.50
C GLU A 34 -18.32 0.67 -6.32
N ALA A 35 -19.35 -0.18 -6.44
CA ALA A 35 -20.30 -0.42 -5.36
C ALA A 35 -19.60 -0.92 -4.09
N ILE A 36 -18.65 -1.85 -4.22
CA ILE A 36 -17.85 -2.37 -3.11
C ILE A 36 -16.97 -1.27 -2.48
N ARG A 37 -16.30 -0.46 -3.31
CA ARG A 37 -15.47 0.66 -2.82
C ARG A 37 -16.28 1.71 -2.07
N THR A 38 -17.52 1.96 -2.48
CA THR A 38 -18.39 3.00 -1.90
C THR A 38 -19.22 2.54 -0.70
N VAL A 39 -19.27 1.25 -0.38
CA VAL A 39 -20.03 0.72 0.78
C VAL A 39 -19.75 1.49 2.08
N PRO A 40 -18.49 1.73 2.49
CA PRO A 40 -18.22 2.44 3.75
C PRO A 40 -18.78 3.87 3.77
N TYR A 41 -18.86 4.52 2.60
CA TYR A 41 -19.47 5.84 2.47
C TYR A 41 -21.00 5.76 2.59
N ARG A 42 -21.63 4.79 1.89
CA ARG A 42 -23.09 4.61 1.91
C ARG A 42 -23.63 4.25 3.28
N VAL A 43 -22.90 3.47 4.07
CA VAL A 43 -23.27 3.13 5.45
C VAL A 43 -23.19 4.34 6.38
N LYS A 44 -22.20 5.22 6.18
CA LYS A 44 -22.01 6.43 7.02
C LYS A 44 -22.94 7.57 6.65
N LYS A 45 -23.34 7.68 5.38
CA LYS A 45 -24.20 8.76 4.87
C LYS A 45 -25.50 8.95 5.69
N PRO A 46 -26.33 7.92 5.95
CA PRO A 46 -27.54 8.10 6.74
C PRO A 46 -27.27 8.37 8.22
N LEU A 47 -26.12 7.92 8.75
CA LEU A 47 -25.73 8.16 10.15
C LEU A 47 -25.27 9.61 10.38
N LYS A 48 -24.98 10.36 9.32
CA LYS A 48 -24.49 11.74 9.39
C LYS A 48 -25.66 12.72 9.28
N ALA A 49 -26.39 12.91 10.37
CA ALA A 49 -27.52 13.85 10.44
C ALA A 49 -27.10 15.34 10.51
N ARG A 50 -25.81 15.63 10.76
CA ARG A 50 -25.26 16.98 10.84
C ARG A 50 -24.01 17.13 9.99
N GLU A 51 -23.92 18.24 9.26
CA GLU A 51 -22.72 18.63 8.52
C GLU A 51 -21.62 19.10 9.48
N CYS A 52 -20.87 18.14 10.01
CA CYS A 52 -19.65 18.38 10.78
C CYS A 52 -18.40 18.07 9.95
N ARG A 53 -17.34 18.85 10.15
CA ARG A 53 -16.02 18.61 9.54
C ARG A 53 -15.43 17.29 10.08
N MET A 54 -15.62 16.20 9.35
CA MET A 54 -14.99 14.93 9.68
C MET A 54 -13.51 14.92 9.28
N ARG A 55 -12.65 14.40 10.17
CA ARG A 55 -11.25 14.14 9.85
C ARG A 55 -11.15 13.15 8.67
N ARG A 56 -10.14 13.34 7.80
CA ARG A 56 -9.95 12.54 6.57
C ARG A 56 -9.87 11.03 6.87
N HIS A 57 -9.22 10.60 7.95
CA HIS A 57 -9.12 9.18 8.34
C HIS A 57 -10.48 8.56 8.68
N LYS A 58 -11.38 9.31 9.34
CA LYS A 58 -12.74 8.82 9.64
C LYS A 58 -13.58 8.69 8.37
N ARG A 59 -13.28 9.44 7.31
CA ARG A 59 -14.01 9.39 6.04
C ARG A 59 -13.66 8.14 5.23
N ARG A 60 -12.38 7.86 5.00
CA ARG A 60 -11.89 6.77 4.11
C ARG A 60 -12.35 5.36 4.52
N GLY A 61 -12.56 5.12 5.82
CA GLY A 61 -12.93 3.80 6.32
C GLY A 61 -11.73 3.04 6.89
N LEU A 62 -12.01 2.04 7.72
CA LEU A 62 -10.99 1.36 8.53
C LEU A 62 -9.94 0.64 7.68
N ILE A 63 -10.38 -0.08 6.64
CA ILE A 63 -9.48 -0.90 5.80
C ILE A 63 -8.50 -0.02 5.02
N ASP A 64 -8.99 1.06 4.40
CA ASP A 64 -8.15 1.98 3.64
C ASP A 64 -7.14 2.69 4.54
N GLU A 65 -7.56 3.04 5.76
CA GLU A 65 -6.68 3.65 6.76
C GLU A 65 -5.65 2.66 7.30
N TYR A 66 -6.05 1.40 7.53
CA TYR A 66 -5.16 0.31 7.95
C TYR A 66 -4.11 0.01 6.88
N PHE A 67 -4.51 -0.12 5.61
CA PHE A 67 -3.59 -0.31 4.49
C PHE A 67 -2.56 0.83 4.40
N ARG A 68 -3.02 2.09 4.51
CA ARG A 68 -2.16 3.28 4.55
C ARG A 68 -1.19 3.25 5.73
N TYR A 69 -1.63 2.81 6.90
CA TYR A 69 -0.82 2.77 8.10
C TYR A 69 0.25 1.66 8.05
N VAL A 70 -0.15 0.44 7.70
CA VAL A 70 0.76 -0.72 7.59
C VAL A 70 1.87 -0.42 6.60
N SER A 71 1.52 0.15 5.47
CA SER A 71 2.49 0.49 4.45
C SER A 71 3.41 1.66 4.81
N MET A 72 2.92 2.69 5.50
CA MET A 72 3.79 3.72 6.07
C MET A 72 4.81 3.12 7.04
N LYS A 73 4.36 2.19 7.90
CA LYS A 73 5.26 1.48 8.82
C LYS A 73 6.25 0.57 8.08
N TRP A 74 5.79 -0.11 7.04
CA TRP A 74 6.62 -0.96 6.19
C TRP A 74 7.74 -0.13 5.56
N ILE A 75 7.41 0.98 4.90
CA ILE A 75 8.37 1.89 4.29
C ILE A 75 9.35 2.45 5.32
N ALA A 76 8.86 2.90 6.47
CA ALA A 76 9.73 3.38 7.55
C ALA A 76 10.70 2.29 8.03
N GLY A 77 10.23 1.06 8.21
CA GLY A 77 11.07 -0.08 8.59
C GLY A 77 12.15 -0.38 7.55
N TRP A 78 11.78 -0.47 6.26
CA TRP A 78 12.73 -0.73 5.19
C TRP A 78 13.74 0.41 5.00
N SER A 79 13.32 1.66 5.17
CA SER A 79 14.25 2.80 5.11
C SER A 79 15.33 2.75 6.20
N ILE A 80 14.99 2.28 7.41
CA ILE A 80 15.96 2.10 8.50
C ILE A 80 16.92 0.97 8.18
N VAL A 81 16.42 -0.18 7.70
CA VAL A 81 17.26 -1.33 7.32
C VAL A 81 18.21 -0.96 6.19
N ILE A 82 17.71 -0.27 5.16
CA ILE A 82 18.51 0.23 4.04
C ILE A 82 19.57 1.21 4.55
N PHE A 83 19.19 2.19 5.38
CA PHE A 83 20.14 3.16 5.92
C PHE A 83 21.25 2.50 6.76
N MET A 84 20.91 1.54 7.61
CA MET A 84 21.90 0.79 8.41
C MET A 84 22.80 -0.08 7.54
N ALA A 85 22.25 -0.73 6.51
CA ALA A 85 23.03 -1.51 5.55
C ALA A 85 23.98 -0.62 4.71
N ALA A 86 23.53 0.57 4.30
CA ALA A 86 24.39 1.58 3.68
C ALA A 86 25.51 1.99 4.62
N LEU A 87 25.22 2.35 5.86
CA LEU A 87 26.25 2.72 6.83
C LEU A 87 27.26 1.59 7.04
N MET A 88 26.82 0.33 7.18
CA MET A 88 27.73 -0.80 7.30
C MET A 88 28.58 -1.02 6.05
N ALA A 89 28.00 -0.93 4.86
CA ALA A 89 28.72 -1.09 3.60
C ALA A 89 29.72 0.06 3.35
N PHE A 90 29.30 1.30 3.53
CA PHE A 90 30.12 2.48 3.24
C PHE A 90 31.16 2.79 4.33
N CYS A 91 30.86 2.55 5.62
CA CYS A 91 31.81 2.82 6.70
C CYS A 91 32.87 1.72 6.88
N SER A 92 32.60 0.46 6.47
CA SER A 92 33.56 -0.64 6.62
C SER A 92 34.56 -0.78 5.47
N GLY A 93 34.28 -0.15 4.31
CA GLY A 93 35.11 -0.24 3.11
C GLY A 93 35.38 -1.69 2.65
N THR A 94 36.51 -1.93 1.98
CA THR A 94 36.98 -3.27 1.60
C THR A 94 37.77 -3.92 2.75
N GLY A 95 37.18 -4.00 3.95
CA GLY A 95 37.81 -4.57 5.15
C GLY A 95 38.17 -6.07 5.03
N GLY A 96 39.09 -6.42 4.12
CA GLY A 96 39.54 -7.78 3.81
C GLY A 96 38.64 -8.58 2.87
N MET A 97 37.47 -8.07 2.48
CA MET A 97 36.56 -8.79 1.57
C MET A 97 36.94 -8.62 0.09
N SER A 98 36.64 -9.64 -0.73
CA SER A 98 36.87 -9.57 -2.17
C SER A 98 36.06 -8.44 -2.79
N ILE A 99 36.65 -7.75 -3.78
CA ILE A 99 36.03 -6.61 -4.46
C ILE A 99 34.67 -6.99 -5.09
N PHE A 100 34.56 -8.22 -5.57
CA PHE A 100 33.32 -8.77 -6.13
C PHE A 100 32.21 -8.92 -5.07
N ALA A 101 32.55 -9.35 -3.86
CA ALA A 101 31.59 -9.45 -2.76
C ALA A 101 31.08 -8.06 -2.37
N TYR A 102 31.98 -7.07 -2.23
CA TYR A 102 31.59 -5.68 -1.95
C TYR A 102 30.65 -5.11 -3.03
N CYS A 103 31.01 -5.26 -4.31
CA CYS A 103 30.15 -4.82 -5.42
C CYS A 103 28.78 -5.50 -5.40
N SER A 104 28.71 -6.78 -5.05
CA SER A 104 27.43 -7.50 -4.94
C SER A 104 26.54 -6.94 -3.82
N TYR A 105 27.11 -6.61 -2.65
CA TYR A 105 26.35 -5.99 -1.55
C TYR A 105 25.82 -4.60 -1.92
N VAL A 106 26.63 -3.80 -2.61
CA VAL A 106 26.22 -2.46 -3.09
C VAL A 106 25.10 -2.59 -4.14
N ALA A 107 25.20 -3.55 -5.06
CA ALA A 107 24.14 -3.80 -6.05
C ALA A 107 22.83 -4.26 -5.39
N ILE A 108 22.91 -5.15 -4.39
CA ILE A 108 21.75 -5.60 -3.60
C ILE A 108 21.11 -4.42 -2.85
N PHE A 109 21.91 -3.53 -2.27
CA PHE A 109 21.43 -2.31 -1.63
C PHE A 109 20.61 -1.43 -2.59
N PHE A 110 21.14 -1.14 -3.78
CA PHE A 110 20.43 -0.32 -4.78
C PHE A 110 19.17 -1.02 -5.32
N ALA A 111 19.19 -2.33 -5.50
CA ALA A 111 18.01 -3.10 -5.90
C ALA A 111 16.90 -3.03 -4.84
N MET A 112 17.26 -3.21 -3.56
CA MET A 112 16.32 -3.10 -2.44
C MET A 112 15.77 -1.67 -2.28
N PHE A 113 16.60 -0.66 -2.50
CA PHE A 113 16.19 0.74 -2.50
C PHE A 113 15.25 1.07 -3.67
N SER A 114 15.56 0.59 -4.88
CA SER A 114 14.69 0.74 -6.05
C SER A 114 13.33 0.06 -5.86
N PHE A 115 13.31 -1.15 -5.28
CA PHE A 115 12.07 -1.84 -4.93
C PHE A 115 11.24 -1.06 -3.90
N MET A 116 11.89 -0.47 -2.88
CA MET A 116 11.22 0.40 -1.90
C MET A 116 10.58 1.63 -2.56
N LEU A 117 11.28 2.27 -3.49
CA LEU A 117 10.75 3.42 -4.24
C LEU A 117 9.61 3.03 -5.18
N LEU A 118 9.73 1.92 -5.89
CA LEU A 118 8.65 1.40 -6.73
C LEU A 118 7.39 1.08 -5.91
N TRP A 119 7.56 0.55 -4.69
CA TRP A 119 6.45 0.35 -3.77
C TRP A 119 5.84 1.67 -3.27
N PHE A 120 6.67 2.70 -3.06
CA PHE A 120 6.21 4.04 -2.75
C PHE A 120 5.34 4.60 -3.89
N ASP A 121 5.79 4.49 -5.15
CA ASP A 121 5.05 4.95 -6.32
C ASP A 121 3.74 4.17 -6.52
N LEU A 122 3.75 2.85 -6.32
CA LEU A 122 2.54 2.02 -6.38
C LEU A 122 1.46 2.48 -5.39
N GLN A 123 1.91 2.97 -4.23
CA GLN A 123 1.02 3.32 -3.14
C GLN A 123 0.56 4.78 -3.17
N TYR A 124 1.50 5.67 -3.45
CA TYR A 124 1.31 7.10 -3.64
C TYR A 124 1.34 7.38 -5.14
N ASP A 125 0.40 6.79 -5.86
CA ASP A 125 0.14 7.20 -7.23
C ASP A 125 -0.23 8.70 -7.19
N MET A 126 0.77 9.55 -7.46
CA MET A 126 0.73 11.01 -7.32
C MET A 126 -0.36 11.62 -8.22
N THR A 127 -0.88 10.85 -9.18
CA THR A 127 -2.02 11.21 -10.04
C THR A 127 -3.34 11.36 -9.26
N THR A 128 -3.46 10.76 -8.07
CA THR A 128 -4.68 10.83 -7.24
C THR A 128 -4.65 11.93 -6.16
N ILE A 129 -3.62 12.79 -6.17
CA ILE A 129 -3.43 13.89 -5.21
C ILE A 129 -3.82 15.27 -5.80
N LEU A 130 -4.21 15.34 -7.08
CA LEU A 130 -4.85 16.51 -7.68
C LEU A 130 -6.35 16.58 -7.34
#